data_AF-A0A1A1YS09-F1
#
_entry.id   AF-A0A1A1YS09-F1
#
_cell.length_a   1.000
_cell.length_b   1.000
_cell.length_c   1.000
_cell.angle_alpha   90.00
_cell.angle_beta   90.00
_cell.angle_gamma   90.00
#
_symmetry.space_group_name_H-M   'P 1'
#
loop_
_entity.id
_entity.type
_entity.pdbx_description
1 polymer ?
#
loop_
_entity_poly.entity_id
_entity_poly.type
_entity_poly.pdbx_seq_one_letter_code
_entity_poly.pdbx_strand_id
1 'polypeptide(L)'
;MTLFDAGDVIGGQFDLARRIPGKEEFAETIRYYTRMPDKHGVDVRLRTRATVDDLTGFDEVVLATGVSPRRLSRQTTTGHRH
;
A
#
# COMPACT_ATOMS: atom_id res chain seq x y z
N MET A 1 -18.53 -5.10 2.51
CA MET A 1 -17.26 -4.36 2.72
C MET A 1 -16.70 -4.00 1.36
N THR A 2 -16.12 -2.80 1.24
CA THR A 2 -15.49 -2.33 0.01
C THR A 2 -14.04 -1.99 0.29
N LEU A 3 -13.12 -2.42 -0.58
CA LEU A 3 -11.71 -2.09 -0.53
C LEU A 3 -11.39 -1.14 -1.69
N PHE A 4 -10.80 0.00 -1.36
CA PHE A 4 -10.25 0.93 -2.33
C PHE A 4 -8.72 0.86 -2.28
N ASP A 5 -8.07 0.71 -3.43
CA ASP A 5 -6.63 0.81 -3.55
C ASP A 5 -6.26 1.63 -4.80
N ALA A 6 -5.30 2.54 -4.65
CA ALA A 6 -4.78 3.33 -5.77
C ALA A 6 -3.85 2.51 -6.67
N GLY A 7 -3.29 1.41 -6.16
CA GLY A 7 -2.51 0.44 -6.91
C GLY A 7 -3.36 -0.34 -7.91
N ASP A 8 -2.71 -0.92 -8.90
CA ASP A 8 -3.33 -1.79 -9.89
C ASP A 8 -3.42 -3.26 -9.44
N VAL A 9 -2.82 -3.59 -8.29
CA VAL A 9 -2.83 -4.90 -7.65
C VAL A 9 -2.93 -4.75 -6.13
N ILE A 10 -3.49 -5.77 -5.48
CA ILE A 10 -3.44 -5.89 -4.01
C ILE A 10 -2.01 -6.23 -3.59
N GLY A 11 -1.53 -5.59 -2.53
CA GLY A 11 -0.28 -5.97 -1.87
C GLY A 11 0.55 -4.80 -1.34
N GLY A 12 0.34 -3.58 -1.85
CA GLY A 12 1.07 -2.40 -1.38
C GLY A 12 2.58 -2.63 -1.33
N GLN A 13 3.18 -2.42 -0.15
CA GLN A 13 4.62 -2.62 0.04
C GLN A 13 5.07 -4.08 -0.10
N PHE A 14 4.20 -5.07 0.09
CA PHE A 14 4.55 -6.48 -0.15
C PHE A 14 4.76 -6.76 -1.65
N ASP A 15 4.02 -6.08 -2.53
CA ASP A 15 4.24 -6.19 -3.98
C ASP A 15 5.61 -5.63 -4.40
N LEU A 16 6.07 -4.59 -3.69
CA LEU A 16 7.43 -4.08 -3.87
C LEU A 16 8.46 -5.07 -3.30
N ALA A 17 8.24 -5.57 -2.08
CA ALA A 17 9.17 -6.42 -1.36
C ALA A 17 9.42 -7.77 -2.05
N ARG A 18 8.39 -8.39 -2.64
CA ARG A 18 8.53 -9.68 -3.35
C ARG A 18 9.48 -9.64 -4.56
N ARG A 19 9.85 -8.45 -5.03
CA ARG A 19 10.78 -8.27 -6.17
C ARG A 19 12.25 -8.35 -5.73
N ILE A 20 12.51 -8.36 -4.42
CA ILE A 20 13.86 -8.47 -3.86
C ILE A 20 14.27 -9.96 -3.86
N PRO A 21 15.47 -10.31 -4.36
CA PRO A 21 15.97 -11.68 -4.29
C PRO A 21 15.98 -12.22 -2.85
N GLY A 22 15.44 -13.43 -2.64
CA GLY A 22 15.32 -14.04 -1.32
C GLY A 22 14.11 -13.56 -0.50
N LYS A 23 13.13 -12.91 -1.15
CA LYS A 23 11.84 -12.47 -0.57
C LYS A 23 10.63 -13.06 -1.30
N GLU A 24 10.81 -14.20 -1.94
CA GLU A 24 9.79 -14.86 -2.75
C GLU A 24 8.60 -15.33 -1.91
N GLU A 25 8.76 -15.51 -0.59
CA GLU A 25 7.68 -15.90 0.34
C GLU A 25 6.50 -14.92 0.33
N PHE A 26 6.74 -13.64 0.03
CA PHE A 26 5.67 -12.63 -0.02
C PHE A 26 4.72 -12.82 -1.20
N ALA A 27 5.15 -13.50 -2.27
CA ALA A 27 4.29 -13.79 -3.40
C ALA A 27 3.09 -14.67 -3.00
N GLU A 28 3.30 -15.60 -2.07
CA GLU A 28 2.26 -16.49 -1.59
C GLU A 28 1.22 -15.74 -0.74
N THR A 29 1.68 -14.83 0.12
CA THR A 29 0.80 -13.93 0.89
C THR A 29 -0.08 -13.08 -0.03
N ILE A 30 0.50 -12.46 -1.06
CA ILE A 30 -0.25 -11.67 -2.03
C ILE A 30 -1.25 -12.53 -2.79
N ARG A 31 -0.84 -13.73 -3.24
CA ARG A 31 -1.73 -14.68 -3.93
C ARG A 31 -2.96 -15.03 -3.07
N TYR A 32 -2.75 -15.30 -1.78
CA TYR A 32 -3.83 -15.58 -0.85
C TYR A 32 -4.81 -14.40 -0.74
N TYR A 33 -4.30 -13.20 -0.43
CA TYR A 33 -5.14 -12.02 -0.26
C TYR A 33 -5.73 -11.47 -1.57
N THR A 34 -5.21 -11.87 -2.72
CA THR A 34 -5.84 -11.56 -4.01
C THR A 34 -7.10 -12.41 -4.24
N ARG A 35 -7.18 -13.63 -3.67
CA ARG A 35 -8.34 -14.52 -3.86
C ARG A 35 -9.39 -14.45 -2.76
N MET A 36 -9.00 -14.06 -1.54
CA MET A 36 -9.95 -13.99 -0.43
C MET A 36 -11.10 -12.98 -0.63
N PRO A 37 -10.91 -11.81 -1.28
CA PRO A 37 -11.99 -10.86 -1.54
C PRO A 37 -13.19 -11.49 -2.24
N ASP A 38 -12.94 -12.25 -3.32
CA ASP A 38 -13.99 -12.95 -4.07
C ASP A 38 -14.73 -13.96 -3.19
N LYS A 39 -13.98 -14.72 -2.36
CA LYS A 39 -14.56 -15.71 -1.44
C LYS A 39 -15.47 -15.08 -0.38
N HIS A 40 -15.20 -13.84 0.01
CA HIS A 40 -15.91 -13.14 1.07
C HIS A 40 -16.87 -12.05 0.56
N GLY A 41 -17.04 -11.93 -0.77
CA GLY A 41 -17.94 -10.92 -1.36
C GLY A 41 -17.49 -9.48 -1.09
N VAL A 42 -16.18 -9.24 -1.04
CA VAL A 42 -15.62 -7.89 -0.90
C VAL A 42 -15.62 -7.21 -2.28
N ASP A 43 -16.21 -6.03 -2.37
CA ASP A 43 -16.10 -5.18 -3.57
C ASP A 43 -14.70 -4.54 -3.60
N VAL A 44 -13.87 -4.93 -4.58
CA VAL A 44 -12.50 -4.42 -4.71
C VAL A 44 -12.41 -3.44 -5.87
N ARG A 45 -12.03 -2.20 -5.54
CA ARG A 45 -11.83 -1.11 -6.49
C ARG A 45 -10.35 -0.74 -6.55
N LEU A 46 -9.64 -1.39 -7.47
CA LEU A 46 -8.25 -1.07 -7.80
C LEU A 46 -8.17 0.16 -8.68
N ARG A 47 -6.97 0.75 -8.82
CA ARG A 47 -6.72 2.00 -9.54
C ARG A 47 -7.64 3.14 -9.10
N THR A 48 -8.11 3.09 -7.85
CA THR A 48 -9.10 4.00 -7.30
C THR A 48 -8.56 4.57 -6.00
N ARG A 49 -8.11 5.83 -6.06
CA ARG A 49 -7.75 6.57 -4.84
C ARG A 49 -9.02 7.10 -4.21
N ALA A 50 -9.40 6.55 -3.05
CA ALA A 50 -10.56 7.01 -2.30
C ALA A 50 -10.41 8.47 -1.87
N THR A 51 -11.47 9.24 -2.09
CA THR A 51 -11.66 10.61 -1.58
C THR A 51 -12.56 10.58 -0.34
N VAL A 52 -12.70 11.72 0.34
CA VAL A 52 -13.63 11.82 1.48
C VAL A 52 -15.06 11.53 1.05
N ASP A 53 -15.47 12.07 -0.10
CA ASP A 53 -16.84 11.92 -0.62
C ASP A 53 -17.18 10.44 -0.89
N ASP A 54 -16.22 9.67 -1.43
CA ASP A 54 -16.36 8.23 -1.67
C ASP A 54 -16.64 7.43 -0.38
N LEU A 55 -16.24 7.98 0.77
CA LEU A 55 -16.28 7.30 2.07
C LEU A 55 -17.50 7.68 2.92
N THR A 56 -18.22 8.74 2.56
CA THR A 56 -19.33 9.29 3.37
C THR A 56 -20.52 8.34 3.54
N GLY A 57 -20.68 7.36 2.65
CA GLY A 57 -21.77 6.39 2.67
C GLY A 57 -21.51 5.11 3.48
N PHE A 58 -20.36 4.98 4.15
CA PHE A 58 -20.04 3.80 4.96
C PHE A 58 -20.27 4.08 6.44
N ASP A 59 -20.83 3.11 7.17
CA ASP A 59 -21.03 3.20 8.62
C ASP A 59 -19.70 3.26 9.39
N GLU A 60 -18.68 2.54 8.88
CA GLU A 60 -17.36 2.40 9.49
C GLU A 60 -16.28 2.46 8.41
N VAL A 61 -15.18 3.18 8.71
CA VAL A 61 -14.07 3.39 7.76
C VAL A 61 -12.74 3.02 8.42
N VAL A 62 -12.01 2.09 7.79
CA VAL A 62 -10.65 1.71 8.20
C VAL A 62 -9.63 2.29 7.22
N LEU A 63 -8.75 3.17 7.70
CA LEU A 63 -7.67 3.75 6.90
C LEU A 63 -6.42 2.87 6.95
N ALA A 64 -6.05 2.31 5.79
CA ALA A 64 -4.86 1.48 5.60
C ALA A 64 -3.98 1.99 4.45
N THR A 65 -3.76 3.31 4.38
CA THR A 65 -3.13 4.01 3.24
C THR A 65 -1.60 3.90 3.18
N GLY A 66 -0.99 3.11 4.06
CA GLY A 66 0.45 2.90 4.11
C GLY A 66 1.23 4.10 4.65
N VAL A 67 2.46 4.29 4.16
CA VAL A 67 3.39 5.31 4.65
C VAL A 67 4.13 6.00 3.50
N SER A 68 4.52 7.25 3.71
CA SER A 68 5.43 7.98 2.80
C SER A 68 6.88 7.91 3.31
N PRO A 69 7.86 7.48 2.49
CA PRO A 69 9.27 7.49 2.90
C PRO A 69 9.75 8.87 3.33
N ARG A 70 10.50 8.93 4.44
CA ARG A 70 11.07 10.18 4.94
C ARG A 70 12.18 10.66 4.00
N ARG A 71 12.10 11.90 3.52
CA ARG A 71 13.23 12.55 2.83
C ARG A 71 14.30 12.94 3.86
N LEU A 72 15.54 12.52 3.61
CA LEU A 72 16.69 12.99 4.38
C LEU A 72 17.08 14.38 3.88
N SER A 73 17.11 15.38 4.75
CA SER A 73 17.78 16.66 4.48
C SER A 73 19.24 16.55 4.88
N ARG A 74 20.15 16.49 3.90
CA ARG A 74 21.59 16.65 4.19
C ARG A 74 21.87 18.13 4.44
N GLN A 75 22.19 18.50 5.68
CA GLN A 75 22.88 19.76 5.95
C GLN A 75 24.35 19.57 5.57
N THR A 76 24.78 20.18 4.47
CA THR A 76 26.17 20.15 4.05
C THR A 76 26.96 21.13 4.92
N THR A 77 27.57 20.66 6.01
CA THR A 77 28.51 21.48 6.78
C THR A 77 29.74 21.74 5.91
N THR A 78 29.83 22.95 5.35
CA THR A 78 31.00 23.42 4.62
C THR A 78 32.02 23.95 5.64
N GLY A 79 33.21 23.34 5.67
CA GLY A 79 34.47 24.03 5.95
C GLY A 79 35.03 23.99 7.38
N HIS A 80 35.98 23.07 7.60
CA HIS A 80 37.23 23.40 8.31
C HIS A 80 38.34 22.49 7.79
N ARG A 81 39.18 23.03 6.89
CA ARG A 81 40.51 22.50 6.59
C ARG A 81 41.50 23.35 7.39
N HIS A 82 42.28 22.70 8.25
CA HIS A 82 43.57 23.19 8.68
C HIS A 82 44.64 22.64 7.75
#